data_AF-A0A7C6W423-F1
#
_entry.id   AF-A0A7C6W423-F1
#
_cell.length_a   1.000
_cell.length_b   1.000
_cell.length_c   1.000
_cell.angle_alpha   90.00
_cell.angle_beta   90.00
_cell.angle_gamma   90.00
#
_symmetry.space_group_name_H-M   'P 1'
#
loop_
_entity.id
_entity.type
_entity.pdbx_description
1 polymer ?
#
loop_
_entity_poly.entity_id
_entity_poly.type
_entity_poly.pdbx_seq_one_letter_code
_entity_poly.pdbx_strand_id
1 'polypeptide(L)' 'MRSNHKLHHPFVWFERGGWWFKVLGECFGPYKDMIEARYHLLVIQGLSLRLREAVSS' A
#
# COMPACT_ATOMS: atom_id res chain seq x y z
N MET A 1 23.21 12.74 7.85
CA MET A 1 22.77 11.87 6.75
C MET A 1 21.28 12.06 6.54
N ARG A 2 20.86 12.75 5.46
CA ARG A 2 19.43 12.84 5.10
C ARG A 2 19.02 11.49 4.53
N SER A 3 18.34 10.68 5.35
CA SER A 3 17.74 9.43 4.89
C SER A 3 16.76 9.76 3.78
N ASN A 4 17.12 9.34 2.56
CA ASN A 4 16.34 9.52 1.35
C ASN A 4 15.14 8.57 1.44
N HIS A 5 14.15 8.92 2.28
CA HIS A 5 12.87 8.26 2.32
C HIS A 5 12.18 8.61 1.00
N LYS A 6 12.52 7.88 -0.07
CA LYS A 6 11.64 7.76 -1.21
C LYS A 6 10.35 7.23 -0.62
N LEU A 7 9.39 8.13 -0.41
CA LEU A 7 8.01 7.74 -0.18
C LEU A 7 7.68 6.83 -1.36
N HIS A 8 7.71 5.52 -1.12
CA HIS A 8 7.20 4.53 -2.04
C HIS A 8 5.70 4.81 -2.08
N HIS A 9 5.32 5.80 -2.89
CA HIS A 9 3.93 6.10 -3.12
C HIS A 9 3.31 4.81 -3.64
N PRO A 10 2.31 4.27 -2.94
CA PRO A 10 1.68 3.05 -3.38
C PRO A 10 1.12 3.26 -4.79
N PHE A 11 1.57 2.42 -5.70
CA PHE A 11 1.19 2.49 -7.10
C PHE A 11 -0.07 1.65 -7.27
N VAL A 12 -1.18 2.26 -7.69
CA VAL A 12 -2.44 1.59 -8.03
C VAL A 12 -2.56 1.55 -9.55
N TRP A 13 -2.84 0.39 -10.16
CA TRP A 13 -2.95 0.22 -11.61
C TRP A 13 -4.06 -0.75 -12.01
N PHE A 14 -4.47 -0.72 -13.27
CA PHE A 14 -5.44 -1.67 -13.85
C PHE A 14 -4.72 -2.62 -14.80
N GLU A 15 -4.89 -3.92 -14.61
CA GLU A 15 -4.26 -4.96 -15.43
C GLU A 15 -5.14 -6.22 -15.44
N ARG A 16 -5.25 -6.87 -16.61
CA ARG A 16 -5.97 -8.15 -16.81
C ARG A 16 -7.40 -8.16 -16.24
N GLY A 17 -8.12 -7.03 -16.33
CA GLY A 17 -9.53 -6.94 -15.93
C GLY A 17 -9.76 -6.60 -14.45
N GLY A 18 -8.71 -6.24 -13.70
CA GLY A 18 -8.85 -5.85 -12.30
C GLY A 18 -7.89 -4.76 -11.86
N TRP A 19 -8.18 -4.19 -10.70
CA TRP A 19 -7.37 -3.17 -10.05
C TRP A 19 -6.35 -3.80 -9.11
N TRP A 20 -5.14 -3.29 -9.12
CA TRP A 20 -4.00 -3.79 -8.36
C TRP A 20 -3.32 -2.65 -7.63
N PHE A 21 -2.60 -2.97 -6.55
CA PHE A 21 -1.64 -2.03 -5.99
C PHE A 21 -0.41 -2.72 -5.41
N LYS A 22 0.67 -1.95 -5.23
CA LYS A 22 1.94 -2.42 -4.67
C LYS A 22 2.33 -1.58 -3.46
N VAL A 23 2.58 -2.24 -2.33
CA VAL A 23 3.00 -1.61 -1.08
C VAL A 23 3.92 -2.57 -0.32
N LEU A 24 4.95 -2.06 0.35
CA LEU A 24 5.95 -2.87 1.08
C LEU A 24 6.64 -3.97 0.23
N GLY A 25 6.72 -3.79 -1.09
CA GLY A 25 7.30 -4.80 -1.99
C GLY A 25 6.31 -5.86 -2.47
N GLU A 26 5.13 -5.94 -1.86
CA GLU A 26 4.08 -6.92 -2.14
C GLU A 26 3.00 -6.36 -3.06
N CYS A 27 2.43 -7.22 -3.93
CA CYS A 27 1.35 -6.88 -4.86
C CYS A 27 0.01 -7.44 -4.36
N PHE A 28 -1.04 -6.64 -4.45
CA PHE A 28 -2.39 -6.99 -4.00
C PHE A 28 -3.40 -6.75 -5.13
N GLY A 29 -4.32 -7.72 -5.31
CA GLY A 29 -5.34 -7.70 -6.36
C GLY A 29 -5.51 -9.09 -6.99
N PRO A 30 -6.34 -9.20 -8.05
CA PRO A 30 -7.14 -8.13 -8.65
C PRO A 30 -8.38 -7.79 -7.81
N TYR A 31 -8.68 -6.50 -7.67
CA TYR A 31 -9.93 -5.97 -7.13
C TYR A 31 -10.89 -5.59 -8.24
N LYS A 32 -12.19 -5.63 -7.96
CA LYS A 32 -13.20 -5.33 -8.97
C LYS A 32 -13.23 -3.84 -9.32
N ASP A 33 -13.10 -2.99 -8.30
CA ASP A 33 -13.23 -1.54 -8.43
C ASP A 33 -12.01 -0.81 -7.86
N MET A 34 -11.67 0.34 -8.43
CA MET A 34 -10.55 1.17 -7.94
C MET A 34 -10.74 1.59 -6.47
N ILE A 35 -12.00 1.81 -6.06
CA ILE A 35 -12.33 2.21 -4.70
C ILE A 35 -11.98 1.10 -3.70
N GLU A 36 -12.26 -0.15 -4.06
CA GLU A 36 -11.92 -1.32 -3.24
C GLU A 36 -10.39 -1.44 -3.10
N ALA A 37 -9.65 -1.36 -4.22
CA ALA A 37 -8.19 -1.35 -4.20
C ALA A 37 -7.62 -0.23 -3.29
N ARG A 38 -8.18 0.99 -3.39
CA ARG A 38 -7.78 2.12 -2.53
C ARG A 38 -8.09 1.90 -1.05
N TYR A 39 -9.25 1.33 -0.74
CA TYR A 39 -9.62 1.01 0.64
C TYR A 39 -8.63 0.02 1.26
N HIS A 40 -8.35 -1.08 0.58
CA HIS A 40 -7.40 -2.09 1.06
C HIS A 40 -5.99 -1.51 1.24
N LEU A 41 -5.55 -0.66 0.32
CA LEU A 41 -4.28 0.04 0.43
C LEU A 41 -4.21 0.90 1.70
N LEU A 42 -5.24 1.69 2.00
CA LEU A 42 -5.28 2.53 3.20
C LEU A 42 -5.25 1.70 4.48
N VAL A 43 -5.96 0.56 4.50
CA VAL A 43 -5.94 -0.38 5.63
C VAL A 43 -4.52 -0.88 5.89
N ILE A 44 -3.82 -1.36 4.85
CA ILE A 44 -2.45 -1.87 4.99
C ILE A 44 -1.48 -0.76 5.44
N GLN A 45 -1.60 0.44 4.89
CA GLN A 45 -0.79 1.59 5.31
C GLN A 45 -1.02 1.95 6.78
N GLY A 46 -2.27 1.94 7.24
CA GLY A 46 -2.64 2.19 8.63
C GLY A 46 -2.09 1.13 9.59
N LEU A 47 -2.19 -0.15 9.24
CA LEU A 47 -1.60 -1.24 10.02
C LEU A 47 -0.07 -1.13 10.10
N SER A 48 0.56 -0.79 8.97
CA SER A 48 2.01 -0.59 8.91
C SER A 48 2.50 0.60 9.75
N LEU A 49 1.67 1.64 9.90
CA LEU A 49 1.96 2.75 10.80
C LEU A 49 1.88 2.29 12.26
N ARG A 50 0.76 1.67 12.66
CA ARG A 50 0.55 1.21 14.04
C ARG A 50 1.62 0.21 14.49
N LEU A 51 2.04 -0.70 13.62
CA LEU A 51 3.09 -1.66 13.94
C LEU A 51 4.44 -0.96 14.19
N ARG A 52 4.78 0.04 13.36
CA ARG A 52 6.01 0.82 13.55
C ARG A 52 5.98 1.61 14.86
N GLU A 53 4.84 2.17 15.22
CA GLU A 53 4.65 2.87 16.50
C GLU A 53 4.83 1.91 17.68
N ALA A 54 4.23 0.72 17.63
CA ALA A 54 4.32 -0.28 18.70
C ALA A 54 5.71 -0.92 18.87
N VAL A 55 6.53 -0.99 17.81
CA VAL A 55 7.91 -1.50 17.88
C VAL A 55 8.91 -0.43 18.31
N SER A 56 8.57 0.85 18.11
CA SER A 56 9.44 1.98 18.47
C SER A 56 9.27 2.43 19.94
N SER A 57 8.36 1.81 20.68
CA SER A 57 8.05 2.08 22.10
C SER A 57 8.77 1.15 23.06
#